data_AF-R6VFD5-F1
#
_entry.id   AF-R6VFD5-F1
#
_cell.length_a   1.000
_cell.length_b   1.000
_cell.length_c   1.000
_cell.angle_alpha   90.00
_cell.angle_beta   90.00
_cell.angle_gamma   90.00
#
_symmetry.space_group_name_H-M   'P 1'
#
loop_
_entity.id
_entity.type
_entity.pdbx_description
1 polymer ?
#
loop_
_entity_poly.entity_id
_entity_poly.type
_entity_poly.pdbx_seq_one_letter_code
_entity_poly.pdbx_strand_id
1 'polypeptide(L)'
;MFLNYATITSDYELDMENIVRHLQMELKVSKNNLDGAFAFEKVHEKYSVSAKENGCYRHRFYQFLIKQFDEKIEQDSFEIDEKKFYWMSIAEMEQDKRIMEVNSDIVSMVKKAV
;
A
#
# COMPACT_ATOMS: atom_id res chain seq x y z
N MET A 1 4.14 6.19 -1.25
CA MET A 1 3.00 5.58 -1.97
C MET A 1 2.46 4.41 -1.16
N PHE A 2 1.15 4.26 -1.02
CA PHE A 2 0.51 3.11 -0.36
C PHE A 2 -0.36 2.33 -1.36
N LEU A 3 0.09 1.14 -1.74
CA LEU A 3 -0.65 0.25 -2.63
C LEU A 3 -1.41 -0.78 -1.79
N ASN A 4 -2.65 -1.07 -2.16
CA ASN A 4 -3.53 -1.98 -1.44
C ASN A 4 -3.90 -3.17 -2.33
N TYR A 5 -3.66 -4.37 -1.81
CA TYR A 5 -3.95 -5.63 -2.48
C TYR A 5 -4.72 -6.54 -1.53
N ALA A 6 -5.68 -7.30 -2.07
CA ALA A 6 -6.42 -8.26 -1.29
C ALA A 6 -5.47 -9.34 -0.74
N THR A 7 -5.57 -9.60 0.57
CA THR A 7 -4.93 -10.75 1.19
C THR A 7 -5.47 -12.03 0.58
N ILE A 8 -4.57 -12.90 0.11
CA ILE A 8 -4.98 -14.13 -0.59
C ILE A 8 -4.97 -15.34 0.35
N THR A 9 -4.11 -15.33 1.37
CA THR A 9 -3.97 -16.45 2.31
C THR A 9 -3.62 -15.94 3.72
N SER A 10 -3.57 -16.84 4.71
CA SER A 10 -3.01 -16.51 6.02
C SER A 10 -1.48 -16.50 6.05
N ASP A 11 -0.82 -16.96 4.97
CA ASP A 11 0.63 -17.10 4.84
C ASP A 11 1.28 -15.79 4.38
N TYR A 12 2.24 -15.30 5.15
CA TYR A 12 2.92 -14.03 4.88
C TYR A 12 3.79 -14.06 3.61
N GLU A 13 4.39 -15.22 3.29
CA GLU A 13 5.25 -15.38 2.11
C GLU A 13 4.40 -15.39 0.83
N LEU A 14 3.28 -16.12 0.85
CA LEU A 14 2.35 -16.13 -0.30
C LEU A 14 1.73 -14.75 -0.56
N ASP A 15 1.36 -14.03 0.50
CA ASP A 15 0.92 -12.64 0.38
C ASP A 15 2.01 -11.75 -0.21
N MET A 16 3.28 -11.92 0.24
CA MET A 16 4.41 -11.18 -0.32
C MET A 16 4.60 -11.47 -1.80
N GLU A 17 4.52 -12.73 -2.23
CA GLU A 17 4.58 -13.09 -3.64
C GLU A 17 3.43 -12.46 -4.45
N ASN A 18 2.22 -12.41 -3.88
CA ASN A 18 1.09 -11.74 -4.52
C ASN A 18 1.38 -10.25 -4.74
N ILE A 19 1.90 -9.57 -3.72
CA ILE A 19 2.29 -8.16 -3.80
C ILE A 19 3.36 -7.97 -4.87
N VAL A 20 4.40 -8.82 -4.90
CA VAL A 20 5.44 -8.77 -5.94
C VAL A 20 4.81 -8.89 -7.34
N ARG A 21 3.92 -9.87 -7.57
CA ARG A 21 3.24 -10.02 -8.88
C ARG A 21 2.49 -8.74 -9.27
N HIS A 22 1.75 -8.14 -8.33
CA HIS A 22 1.05 -6.88 -8.58
C HIS A 22 2.00 -5.72 -8.88
N LEU A 23 3.09 -5.56 -8.12
CA LEU A 23 4.10 -4.52 -8.37
C LEU A 23 4.73 -4.68 -9.76
N GLN A 24 5.03 -5.91 -10.19
CA GLN A 24 5.55 -6.16 -11.53
C GLN A 24 4.54 -5.77 -12.63
N MET A 25 3.26 -6.08 -12.44
CA MET A 25 2.22 -5.76 -13.42
C MET A 25 1.89 -4.26 -13.48
N GLU A 26 1.77 -3.61 -12.32
CA GLU A 26 1.32 -2.22 -12.21
C GLU A 26 2.45 -1.20 -12.41
N LEU A 27 3.65 -1.50 -11.91
CA LEU A 27 4.81 -0.59 -12.00
C LEU A 27 5.81 -1.00 -13.09
N LYS A 28 5.58 -2.12 -13.80
CA LYS A 28 6.48 -2.65 -14.85
C LYS A 28 7.93 -2.88 -14.37
N VAL A 29 8.10 -3.15 -13.08
CA VAL A 29 9.41 -3.43 -12.47
C VAL A 29 9.71 -4.93 -12.48
N SER A 30 10.99 -5.30 -12.59
CA SER A 30 11.40 -6.70 -12.49
C SER A 30 11.39 -7.19 -11.04
N LYS A 31 11.04 -8.46 -10.81
CA LYS A 31 11.12 -9.10 -9.47
C LYS A 31 12.51 -8.98 -8.86
N ASN A 32 13.57 -9.08 -9.64
CA ASN A 32 14.95 -8.97 -9.15
C ASN A 32 15.28 -7.57 -8.59
N ASN A 33 14.49 -6.58 -8.97
CA ASN A 33 14.62 -5.19 -8.53
C ASN A 33 13.72 -4.86 -7.34
N LEU A 34 12.98 -5.84 -6.81
CA LEU A 34 12.09 -5.68 -5.66
C LEU A 34 12.66 -6.42 -4.45
N ASP A 35 12.97 -5.66 -3.40
CA ASP A 35 13.29 -6.23 -2.09
C ASP A 35 12.17 -5.87 -1.12
N GLY A 36 11.41 -6.88 -0.69
CA GLY A 36 10.26 -6.73 0.19
C GLY A 36 10.48 -7.36 1.55
N ALA A 37 9.87 -6.77 2.57
CA ALA A 37 9.79 -7.38 3.89
C ALA A 37 8.42 -7.11 4.52
N PHE A 38 7.95 -8.04 5.35
CA PHE A 38 6.85 -7.75 6.26
C PHE A 38 7.27 -6.66 7.24
N ALA A 39 6.44 -5.63 7.41
CA ALA A 39 6.70 -4.53 8.31
C ALA A 39 5.95 -4.72 9.64
N PHE A 40 4.62 -4.76 9.59
CA PHE A 40 3.77 -4.96 10.76
C PHE A 40 2.35 -5.35 10.34
N GLU A 41 1.54 -5.83 11.30
CA GLU A 41 0.11 -6.00 11.10
C GLU A 41 -0.69 -5.16 12.11
N LYS A 42 -1.89 -4.76 11.71
CA LYS A 42 -2.83 -4.07 12.58
C LYS A 42 -4.22 -4.64 12.39
N VAL A 43 -4.81 -5.09 13.49
CA VAL A 43 -6.23 -5.39 13.56
C VAL A 43 -6.95 -4.14 14.08
N HIS A 44 -7.98 -3.70 13.38
CA HIS A 44 -8.89 -2.67 13.85
C HIS A 44 -10.33 -3.17 13.77
N GLU A 45 -11.15 -2.75 14.73
CA GLU A 45 -12.59 -2.91 14.65
C GLU A 45 -13.19 -1.60 14.15
N LYS A 46 -13.99 -1.67 13.10
CA LYS A 46 -14.72 -0.53 12.56
C LYS A 46 -16.16 -0.94 12.32
N TYR A 47 -17.09 -0.12 12.77
CA TYR A 47 -18.49 -0.30 12.46
C TYR A 47 -18.67 -0.13 10.94
N SER A 48 -19.06 -1.22 10.27
CA SER A 48 -19.38 -1.22 8.85
C SER A 48 -20.79 -0.68 8.68
N VAL A 49 -20.90 0.58 8.25
CA VAL A 49 -22.20 1.26 8.07
C VAL A 49 -23.09 0.51 7.08
N SER A 50 -22.50 -0.10 6.05
CA SER A 50 -23.23 -0.89 5.04
C SER A 50 -23.69 -2.25 5.56
N ALA A 51 -22.89 -2.93 6.37
CA ALA A 51 -23.23 -4.23 6.95
C ALA A 51 -24.05 -4.13 8.25
N LYS A 52 -24.12 -2.93 8.85
CA LYS A 52 -24.71 -2.66 10.18
C LYS A 52 -24.09 -3.49 11.32
N GLU A 53 -22.85 -3.94 11.15
CA GLU A 53 -22.11 -4.81 12.06
C GLU A 53 -20.69 -4.29 12.29
N ASN A 54 -20.07 -4.65 13.41
CA ASN A 54 -18.65 -4.38 13.63
C ASN A 54 -17.82 -5.30 12.74
N GLY A 55 -17.11 -4.72 11.77
CA GLY A 55 -16.12 -5.41 10.97
C GLY A 55 -14.76 -5.40 11.68
N CYS A 56 -14.16 -6.58 11.82
CA CYS A 56 -12.78 -6.72 12.24
C CYS A 56 -11.91 -6.78 10.98
N TYR A 57 -11.17 -5.70 10.73
CA TYR A 57 -10.27 -5.59 9.58
C TYR A 57 -8.84 -5.84 10.03
N ARG A 58 -8.18 -6.78 9.36
CA ARG A 58 -6.75 -7.03 9.54
C ARG A 58 -6.00 -6.45 8.35
N HIS A 59 -5.12 -5.51 8.63
CA HIS A 59 -4.18 -4.97 7.66
C HIS A 59 -2.81 -5.59 7.90
N ARG A 60 -2.18 -6.08 6.82
CA ARG A 60 -0.78 -6.51 6.81
C ARG A 60 0.01 -5.54 5.96
N PHE A 61 1.02 -4.94 6.54
CA PHE A 61 1.87 -3.95 5.90
C PHE A 61 3.18 -4.59 5.50
N TYR A 62 3.57 -4.35 4.25
CA TYR A 62 4.83 -4.77 3.69
C TYR A 62 5.53 -3.53 3.14
N GLN A 63 6.85 -3.47 3.34
CA GLN A 63 7.68 -2.42 2.79
C GLN A 63 8.52 -3.00 1.66
N PHE A 64 8.53 -2.31 0.52
CA PHE A 64 9.31 -2.68 -0.65
C PHE A 64 10.28 -1.57 -1.02
N LEU A 65 11.52 -1.96 -1.29
CA LEU A 65 12.52 -1.17 -1.99
C LEU A 65 12.52 -1.55 -3.47
N ILE A 66 12.36 -0.56 -4.34
CA ILE A 66 12.55 -0.73 -5.78
C ILE A 66 13.96 -0.27 -6.12
N LYS A 67 14.85 -1.22 -6.40
CA LYS A 67 16.28 -0.97 -6.65
C LYS A 67 16.56 -0.29 -7.99
N GLN A 68 15.78 -0.65 -9.00
CA GLN A 68 15.89 -0.12 -10.36
C GLN A 68 14.50 -0.05 -10.99
N PHE A 69 14.22 1.11 -11.58
CA PHE A 69 12.94 1.45 -12.20
C PHE A 69 13.19 2.40 -13.37
N ASP A 70 12.17 2.57 -14.21
CA ASP A 70 12.18 3.54 -15.31
C ASP A 70 12.19 4.98 -14.76
N GLU A 71 12.90 5.90 -15.42
CA GLU A 71 12.97 7.33 -15.05
C GLU A 71 11.57 7.95 -14.86
N LYS A 72 10.55 7.45 -15.58
CA LYS A 72 9.16 7.88 -15.40
C LYS A 72 8.65 7.71 -13.96
N ILE A 73 9.08 6.67 -13.26
CA ILE A 73 8.66 6.37 -11.87
C ILE A 73 9.37 7.29 -10.87
N GLU A 74 10.47 7.95 -11.24
CA GLU A 74 11.19 8.88 -10.36
C GLU A 74 10.42 10.18 -10.11
N GLN A 75 9.46 10.53 -10.98
CA GLN A 75 8.66 11.74 -10.86
C GLN A 75 7.68 11.66 -9.68
N ASP A 76 7.46 12.78 -8.98
CA ASP A 76 6.53 12.88 -7.84
C ASP A 76 5.12 12.32 -8.15
N SER A 77 4.70 12.44 -9.41
CA SER A 77 3.52 11.77 -9.93
C SER A 77 3.81 11.19 -11.31
N PHE A 78 3.27 10.01 -11.59
CA PHE A 78 3.44 9.33 -12.87
C PHE A 78 2.22 8.50 -13.22
N GLU A 79 2.14 8.05 -14.47
CA GLU A 79 1.03 7.26 -14.98
C GLU A 79 1.55 6.02 -15.71
N ILE A 80 1.00 4.84 -15.41
CA ILE A 80 1.29 3.59 -16.13
C ILE A 80 -0.04 2.94 -16.43
N ASP A 81 -0.26 2.55 -17.69
CA ASP A 81 -1.51 1.94 -18.15
C ASP A 81 -2.76 2.69 -17.65
N GLU A 82 -2.79 4.02 -17.83
CA GLU A 82 -3.88 4.94 -17.43
C GLU A 82 -4.10 5.06 -15.91
N LYS A 83 -3.32 4.35 -15.08
CA LYS A 83 -3.35 4.45 -13.62
C LYS A 83 -2.35 5.49 -13.15
N LYS A 84 -2.83 6.50 -12.43
CA LYS A 84 -2.01 7.55 -11.81
C LYS A 84 -1.49 7.13 -10.44
N PHE A 85 -0.21 7.39 -10.22
CA PHE A 85 0.50 7.11 -8.98
C PHE A 85 1.15 8.38 -8.45
N TYR A 86 1.34 8.43 -7.14
CA TYR A 86 1.92 9.57 -6.44
C TYR A 86 2.92 9.08 -5.39
N TRP A 87 4.13 9.60 -5.48
CA TRP A 87 5.05 9.61 -4.35
C TRP A 87 4.67 10.78 -3.46
N MET A 88 4.19 10.46 -2.26
CA MET A 88 3.85 11.45 -1.24
C MET A 88 4.50 11.01 0.07
N SER A 89 5.05 11.98 0.78
CA SER A 89 5.40 11.89 2.19
C SER A 89 4.13 11.75 3.04
N ILE A 90 4.30 11.26 4.28
CA ILE A 90 3.20 11.18 5.24
C ILE A 90 2.61 12.56 5.52
N ALA A 91 3.45 13.60 5.59
CA ALA A 91 2.99 14.97 5.84
C ALA A 91 2.12 15.51 4.70
N GLU A 92 2.47 15.22 3.44
CA GLU A 92 1.64 15.59 2.29
C GLU A 92 0.31 14.83 2.30
N MET A 93 0.31 13.55 2.65
CA MET A 93 -0.91 12.75 2.78
C MET A 93 -1.83 13.29 3.89
N GLU A 94 -1.28 13.78 5.01
CA GLU A 94 -2.04 14.40 6.10
C GLU A 94 -2.70 15.73 5.72
N GLN A 95 -2.16 16.43 4.72
CA GLN A 95 -2.71 17.70 4.21
C GLN A 95 -3.76 17.48 3.10
N ASP A 96 -3.76 16.32 2.46
CA ASP A 96 -4.74 15.96 1.44
C ASP A 96 -6.10 15.57 2.08
N LYS A 97 -7.10 16.43 1.88
CA LYS A 97 -8.45 16.25 2.43
C LYS A 97 -9.09 14.94 2.00
N ARG A 98 -8.90 14.54 0.73
CA ARG A 98 -9.53 13.35 0.16
C ARG A 98 -8.89 12.09 0.74
N ILE A 99 -7.56 12.06 0.86
CA ILE A 99 -6.82 10.96 1.49
C ILE A 99 -7.23 10.83 2.95
N MET A 100 -7.25 11.92 3.71
CA MET A 100 -7.62 11.87 5.13
C MET A 100 -9.10 11.50 5.36
N GLU A 101 -9.99 11.82 4.43
CA GLU A 101 -11.40 11.41 4.51
C GLU A 101 -11.57 9.88 4.45
N VAL A 102 -10.80 9.16 3.62
CA VAL A 102 -11.01 7.71 3.42
C VAL A 102 -9.92 6.80 3.95
N ASN A 103 -8.70 7.29 4.12
CA ASN A 103 -7.51 6.50 4.46
C ASN A 103 -6.73 7.10 5.65
N SER A 104 -7.33 7.99 6.46
CA SER A 104 -6.65 8.58 7.63
C SER A 104 -6.21 7.54 8.65
N ASP A 105 -6.93 6.43 8.78
CA ASP A 105 -6.55 5.30 9.61
C ASP A 105 -5.24 4.66 9.12
N ILE A 106 -5.12 4.39 7.81
CA ILE A 106 -3.91 3.84 7.19
C ILE A 106 -2.73 4.82 7.34
N VAL A 107 -2.94 6.11 7.07
CA VAL A 107 -1.90 7.15 7.24
C VAL A 107 -1.43 7.19 8.69
N SER A 108 -2.36 7.18 9.66
CA SER A 108 -2.01 7.16 11.08
C SER A 108 -1.30 5.87 11.51
N MET A 109 -1.66 4.71 10.93
CA MET A 109 -1.02 3.44 11.25
C MET A 109 0.44 3.43 10.79
N VAL A 110 0.69 3.85 9.55
CA VAL A 110 2.05 3.91 9.00
C VAL A 110 2.88 4.96 9.76
N LYS A 111 2.33 6.16 10.02
CA LYS A 111 3.04 7.21 10.78
C LYS A 111 3.49 6.78 12.18
N LYS A 112 2.80 5.83 12.82
CA LYS A 112 3.18 5.31 14.14
C LYS A 112 4.24 4.21 14.07
N ALA A 113 4.42 3.61 12.91
CA ALA A 113 5.32 2.48 12.69
C ALA A 113 6.69 2.90 12.13
N VAL A 114 6.79 4.12 11.57
CA VAL A 114 8.02 4.75 11.04
C VAL A 114 8.46 5.86 11.97
#